data_AF-A0A182ARG2-F1
#
_entry.id   AF-A0A182ARG2-F1
#
_cell.length_a   1.000
_cell.length_b   1.000
_cell.length_c   1.000
_cell.angle_alpha   90.00
_cell.angle_beta   90.00
_cell.angle_gamma   90.00
#
_symmetry.space_group_name_H-M   'P 1'
#
loop_
_entity.id
_entity.type
_entity.pdbx_description
1 polymer ?
#
loop_
_entity_poly.entity_id
_entity_poly.type
_entity_poly.pdbx_seq_one_letter_code
_entity_poly.pdbx_strand_id
1 'polypeptide(L)'
;MGTTTRRPGNQRPRVGRIDAARLATVKEQQILVNLVQQLADSQFRRADQPRSERLWQELAQLQLDPERATHLLYAGVDMEDRQALVDLDGRWCGRMAAAERRPWLVAPWLGGGHRVRPRRPSGAHRSAPPAAAR
;
A
#
# COMPACT_ATOMS: atom_id res chain seq x y z
N MET A 1 -11.00 -25.60 57.70
CA MET A 1 -10.29 -24.62 56.85
C MET A 1 -9.99 -25.28 55.51
N GLY A 2 -10.80 -25.02 54.49
CA GLY A 2 -10.64 -25.62 53.16
C GLY A 2 -9.82 -24.70 52.27
N THR A 3 -8.66 -25.15 51.80
CA THR A 3 -7.83 -24.43 50.84
C THR A 3 -8.31 -24.78 49.43
N THR A 4 -9.13 -23.91 48.85
CA THR A 4 -9.50 -23.98 47.43
C THR A 4 -8.31 -23.52 46.58
N THR A 5 -7.57 -24.47 46.02
CA THR A 5 -6.55 -24.21 44.99
C THR A 5 -7.24 -23.83 43.68
N ARG A 6 -7.13 -22.55 43.30
CA ARG A 6 -7.60 -21.97 42.05
C ARG A 6 -6.82 -22.55 40.86
N ARG A 7 -7.49 -23.33 40.00
CA ARG A 7 -6.94 -23.77 38.71
C ARG A 7 -6.57 -22.56 37.83
N PRO A 8 -5.38 -22.51 37.22
CA PRO A 8 -5.06 -21.49 36.23
C PRO A 8 -5.85 -21.76 34.95
N GLY A 9 -6.43 -20.68 34.42
CA GLY A 9 -7.24 -20.69 33.20
C GLY A 9 -6.46 -21.23 32.01
N ASN A 10 -7.13 -22.12 31.28
CA ASN A 10 -6.65 -22.77 30.08
C ASN A 10 -6.63 -21.77 28.92
N GLN A 11 -5.57 -20.96 28.81
CA GLN A 11 -5.34 -20.13 27.61
C GLN A 11 -4.88 -21.06 26.47
N ARG A 12 -5.84 -21.54 25.68
CA ARG A 12 -5.53 -22.23 24.42
C ARG A 12 -4.82 -21.27 23.46
N PRO A 13 -3.66 -21.64 22.91
CA PRO A 13 -2.90 -20.74 22.06
C PRO A 13 -3.59 -20.57 20.70
N ARG A 14 -3.64 -19.34 20.18
CA ARG A 14 -4.28 -18.90 18.92
C ARG A 14 -3.59 -19.43 17.64
N VAL A 15 -3.00 -20.63 17.69
CA VAL A 15 -2.06 -21.13 16.67
C VAL A 15 -2.72 -21.39 15.31
N GLY A 16 -4.00 -21.80 15.25
CA GLY A 16 -4.64 -22.16 13.97
C GLY A 16 -5.03 -21.01 13.03
N ARG A 17 -5.12 -19.76 13.50
CA ARG A 17 -5.64 -18.64 12.68
C ARG A 17 -4.57 -18.02 11.78
N ILE A 18 -3.32 -18.03 12.23
CA ILE A 18 -2.19 -17.44 11.50
C ILE A 18 -1.84 -18.30 10.28
N ASP A 19 -1.89 -19.63 10.44
CA ASP A 19 -1.58 -20.56 9.36
C ASP A 19 -2.63 -20.52 8.24
N ALA A 20 -3.92 -20.47 8.59
CA ALA A 20 -5.01 -20.40 7.60
C ALA A 20 -4.95 -19.11 6.75
N ALA A 21 -4.70 -17.97 7.38
CA ALA A 21 -4.57 -16.69 6.66
C ALA A 21 -3.37 -16.71 5.72
N ARG A 22 -2.22 -17.22 6.18
CA ARG A 22 -1.02 -17.34 5.33
C ARG A 22 -1.23 -18.28 4.16
N LEU A 23 -1.89 -19.43 4.40
CA LEU A 23 -2.23 -20.38 3.34
C LEU A 23 -3.19 -19.78 2.31
N ALA A 24 -4.16 -18.96 2.74
CA ALA A 24 -5.05 -18.26 1.83
C ALA A 24 -4.28 -17.29 0.93
N THR A 25 -3.37 -16.49 1.50
CA THR A 25 -2.52 -15.56 0.72
C THR A 25 -1.64 -16.30 -0.29
N VAL A 26 -1.02 -17.41 0.12
CA VAL A 26 -0.18 -18.22 -0.79
C VAL A 26 -1.02 -18.81 -1.92
N LYS A 27 -2.23 -19.31 -1.63
CA LYS A 27 -3.13 -19.84 -2.65
C LYS A 27 -3.57 -18.76 -3.63
N GLU A 28 -3.97 -17.59 -3.13
CA GLU A 28 -4.37 -16.46 -3.95
C GLU A 28 -3.24 -16.03 -4.89
N GLN A 29 -2.02 -15.91 -4.37
CA GLN A 29 -0.82 -15.59 -5.17
C GLN A 29 -0.57 -16.64 -6.26
N GLN A 30 -0.69 -17.93 -5.94
CA GLN A 30 -0.50 -19.00 -6.94
C GLN A 30 -1.56 -18.95 -8.05
N ILE A 31 -2.82 -18.71 -7.69
CA ILE A 31 -3.92 -18.57 -8.66
C ILE A 31 -3.66 -17.37 -9.57
N LEU A 32 -3.30 -16.23 -9.00
CA LEU A 32 -3.00 -15.02 -9.75
C LEU A 32 -1.84 -15.23 -10.74
N VAL A 33 -0.72 -15.77 -10.27
CA VAL A 33 0.44 -16.06 -11.14
C VAL A 33 0.04 -16.98 -12.28
N ASN A 34 -0.74 -18.02 -12.00
CA ASN A 34 -1.22 -18.93 -13.03
C ASN A 34 -2.14 -18.24 -14.07
N LEU A 35 -3.01 -17.32 -13.64
CA LEU A 35 -3.85 -16.55 -14.55
C LEU A 35 -3.03 -15.58 -15.40
N VAL A 36 -2.04 -14.90 -14.80
CA VAL A 36 -1.14 -13.99 -15.52
C VAL A 36 -0.34 -14.72 -16.60
N GLN A 37 0.17 -15.92 -16.31
CA GLN A 37 0.87 -16.74 -17.31
C GLN A 37 -0.05 -17.09 -18.50
N GLN A 38 -1.31 -17.45 -18.22
CA GLN A 38 -2.31 -17.75 -19.27
C GLN A 38 -2.72 -16.49 -20.05
N LEU A 39 -2.83 -15.34 -19.37
CA LEU A 39 -3.08 -14.06 -20.01
C LEU A 39 -1.93 -13.69 -20.95
N ALA A 40 -0.68 -13.83 -20.51
CA ALA A 40 0.48 -13.57 -21.34
C ALA A 40 0.54 -14.48 -22.57
N ASP A 41 0.28 -15.79 -22.40
CA ASP A 41 0.22 -16.73 -23.52
C ASP A 41 -0.89 -16.38 -24.51
N SER A 42 -2.10 -16.10 -24.02
CA SER A 42 -3.25 -15.78 -24.87
C SER A 42 -3.10 -14.43 -25.58
N GLN A 43 -2.67 -13.37 -24.89
CA GLN A 43 -2.52 -12.03 -25.45
C GLN A 43 -1.30 -11.90 -26.37
N PHE A 44 -0.12 -12.30 -25.90
CA PHE A 44 1.13 -11.97 -26.58
C PHE A 44 1.59 -13.05 -27.55
N ARG A 45 1.40 -14.34 -27.22
CA ARG A 45 1.85 -15.43 -28.09
C ARG A 45 0.81 -15.84 -29.10
N ARG A 46 -0.45 -15.97 -28.67
CA ARG A 46 -1.54 -16.48 -29.51
C ARG A 46 -2.41 -15.39 -30.14
N ALA A 47 -2.35 -14.16 -29.62
CA ALA A 47 -3.27 -13.08 -29.97
C ALA A 47 -4.76 -13.51 -29.91
N ASP A 48 -5.09 -14.38 -28.96
CA ASP A 48 -6.42 -14.95 -28.75
C ASP A 48 -7.25 -14.02 -27.86
N GLN A 49 -7.89 -13.04 -28.50
CA GLN A 49 -8.67 -12.01 -27.84
C GLN A 49 -9.85 -12.58 -27.02
N PRO A 50 -10.70 -13.49 -27.53
CA PRO A 50 -11.80 -14.08 -26.74
C PRO A 50 -11.31 -14.80 -25.49
N ARG A 51 -10.17 -15.50 -25.58
CA ARG A 51 -9.58 -16.19 -24.43
C ARG A 51 -9.04 -15.21 -23.40
N SER A 52 -8.35 -14.16 -23.85
CA SER A 52 -7.85 -13.09 -22.99
C SER A 52 -9.00 -12.42 -22.21
N GLU A 53 -10.09 -12.08 -22.90
CA GLU A 53 -11.29 -11.50 -22.27
C GLU A 53 -11.90 -12.42 -21.22
N ARG A 54 -12.00 -13.72 -21.52
CA ARG A 54 -12.50 -14.71 -20.56
C ARG A 54 -11.62 -14.81 -19.31
N LEU A 55 -10.29 -14.76 -19.47
CA LEU A 55 -9.36 -14.80 -18.35
C LEU A 55 -9.45 -13.55 -17.47
N TRP A 56 -9.66 -12.36 -18.06
CA TRP A 56 -9.94 -11.15 -17.30
C TRP A 56 -11.27 -11.22 -16.55
N GLN A 57 -12.30 -11.83 -17.13
CA GLN A 57 -13.56 -12.08 -16.44
C GLN A 57 -13.39 -13.06 -15.28
N GLU A 58 -12.62 -14.13 -15.45
CA GLU A 58 -12.30 -15.09 -14.39
C GLU A 58 -11.55 -14.42 -13.23
N LEU A 59 -10.59 -13.55 -13.55
CA LEU A 59 -9.87 -12.75 -12.57
C LEU A 59 -10.84 -11.89 -11.72
N ALA A 60 -11.80 -11.22 -12.38
CA ALA A 60 -12.82 -10.44 -11.71
C ALA A 60 -13.79 -11.29 -10.87
N GLN A 61 -14.18 -12.47 -11.36
CA GLN A 61 -15.05 -13.42 -10.62
C GLN A 61 -14.38 -13.93 -9.33
N LEU A 62 -13.07 -14.12 -9.36
CA LEU A 62 -12.26 -14.51 -8.21
C LEU A 62 -11.95 -13.35 -7.26
N GLN A 63 -12.43 -12.14 -7.56
CA GLN A 63 -12.16 -10.91 -6.80
C GLN A 63 -10.66 -10.62 -6.64
N LEU A 64 -9.86 -11.02 -7.63
CA LEU A 64 -8.44 -10.67 -7.70
C LEU A 64 -8.28 -9.25 -8.24
N ASP A 65 -7.26 -8.55 -7.76
CA ASP A 65 -7.00 -7.17 -8.15
C ASP A 65 -6.48 -7.08 -9.61
N PRO A 66 -7.19 -6.39 -10.52
CA PRO A 66 -6.74 -6.21 -11.90
C PRO A 66 -5.48 -5.35 -12.02
N GLU A 67 -5.24 -4.40 -11.11
CA GLU A 67 -4.01 -3.58 -11.13
C GLU A 67 -2.79 -4.45 -10.80
N ARG A 68 -2.93 -5.35 -9.84
CA ARG A 68 -1.90 -6.33 -9.48
C ARG A 68 -1.56 -7.25 -10.66
N ALA A 69 -2.55 -7.77 -11.38
CA ALA A 69 -2.31 -8.57 -12.58
C ALA A 69 -1.67 -7.76 -13.72
N THR A 70 -2.12 -6.53 -13.92
CA THR A 70 -1.54 -5.61 -14.91
C THR A 70 -0.07 -5.32 -14.58
N HIS A 71 0.25 -5.09 -13.31
CA HIS A 71 1.63 -4.91 -12.86
C HIS A 71 2.50 -6.11 -13.23
N LEU A 72 2.02 -7.33 -12.98
CA LEU A 72 2.78 -8.55 -13.30
C LEU A 72 2.96 -8.72 -14.82
N LEU A 73 1.92 -8.52 -15.63
CA LEU A 73 1.98 -8.66 -17.08
C LEU A 73 3.01 -7.72 -17.73
N TYR A 74 3.15 -6.49 -17.21
CA TYR A 74 3.98 -5.45 -17.81
C TYR A 74 5.27 -5.14 -17.05
N ALA A 75 5.65 -5.97 -16.07
CA ALA A 75 6.87 -5.75 -15.29
C ALA A 75 8.17 -6.11 -16.01
N GLY A 76 8.11 -6.66 -17.23
CA GLY A 76 9.28 -7.03 -18.02
C GLY A 76 10.04 -8.25 -17.49
N VAL A 77 9.40 -9.07 -16.64
CA VAL A 77 9.93 -10.36 -16.20
C VAL A 77 9.58 -11.45 -17.20
N ASP A 78 10.34 -12.55 -17.22
CA ASP A 78 9.98 -13.72 -18.01
C ASP A 78 8.70 -14.36 -17.44
N MET A 79 7.70 -14.55 -18.31
CA MET A 79 6.42 -15.14 -17.93
C MET A 79 6.51 -16.64 -17.67
N GLU A 80 7.58 -17.31 -18.11
CA GLU A 80 7.82 -18.73 -17.81
C GLU A 80 8.49 -18.94 -16.45
N ASP A 81 9.19 -17.91 -15.93
CA ASP A 81 9.78 -17.94 -14.59
C ASP A 81 8.72 -17.64 -13.53
N ARG A 82 8.07 -18.72 -13.09
CA ARG A 82 7.07 -18.68 -12.01
C ARG A 82 7.63 -18.10 -10.71
N GLN A 83 8.89 -18.36 -10.36
CA GLN A 83 9.44 -17.87 -9.11
C GLN A 83 9.66 -16.36 -9.17
N ALA A 84 10.14 -15.84 -10.30
CA ALA A 84 10.28 -14.40 -10.51
C ALA A 84 8.94 -13.67 -10.40
N LEU A 85 7.85 -14.25 -10.91
CA LEU A 85 6.49 -13.70 -10.79
C LEU A 85 6.00 -13.68 -9.33
N VAL A 86 6.22 -14.78 -8.59
CA VAL A 86 5.88 -14.86 -7.15
C VAL A 86 6.65 -13.81 -6.33
N ASP A 87 7.94 -13.66 -6.59
CA ASP A 87 8.78 -12.69 -5.86
C ASP A 87 8.37 -11.25 -6.19
N LEU A 88 8.06 -10.98 -7.46
CA LEU A 88 7.58 -9.68 -7.93
C LEU A 88 6.24 -9.31 -7.27
N ASP A 89 5.32 -10.26 -7.24
CA ASP A 89 4.03 -10.11 -6.60
C ASP A 89 4.17 -9.86 -5.09
N GLY A 90 5.06 -10.58 -4.41
CA GLY A 90 5.37 -10.35 -3.00
C GLY A 90 5.88 -8.93 -2.74
N ARG A 91 6.72 -8.38 -3.63
CA ARG A 91 7.17 -6.98 -3.56
C ARG A 91 6.02 -5.98 -3.76
N TRP A 92 5.10 -6.26 -4.69
CA TRP A 92 3.91 -5.43 -4.90
C TRP A 92 3.05 -5.37 -3.63
N CYS A 93 2.68 -6.52 -3.07
CA CYS A 93 1.88 -6.61 -1.86
C CYS A 93 2.57 -5.92 -0.67
N GLY A 94 3.90 -6.07 -0.53
CA GLY A 94 4.68 -5.37 0.49
C GLY A 94 4.63 -3.85 0.36
N ARG A 95 4.71 -3.32 -0.87
CA ARG A 95 4.57 -1.87 -1.14
C ARG A 95 3.15 -1.38 -0.85
N MET A 96 2.13 -2.11 -1.27
CA MET A 96 0.73 -1.74 -1.03
C MET A 96 0.39 -1.72 0.45
N ALA A 97 0.80 -2.74 1.20
CA ALA A 97 0.64 -2.77 2.65
C ALA A 97 1.38 -1.60 3.34
N ALA A 98 2.56 -1.20 2.83
CA ALA A 98 3.28 -0.04 3.36
C ALA A 98 2.59 1.30 3.03
N ALA A 99 2.00 1.42 1.84
CA ALA A 99 1.25 2.60 1.42
C ALA A 99 -0.05 2.77 2.24
N GLU A 100 -0.81 1.70 2.44
CA GLU A 100 -2.02 1.70 3.28
C GLU A 100 -1.72 2.05 4.75
N ARG A 101 -0.57 1.60 5.26
CA ARG A 101 -0.10 1.93 6.62
C ARG A 101 0.40 3.36 6.78
N ARG A 102 0.48 4.13 5.70
CA ARG A 102 0.70 5.58 5.73
C ARG A 102 -0.58 6.30 5.35
N PRO A 103 -1.61 6.24 6.21
CA PRO A 103 -2.76 7.07 5.99
C PRO A 103 -2.27 8.49 6.33
N TRP A 104 -2.14 9.35 5.32
CA TRP A 104 -2.00 10.81 5.49
C TRP A 104 -0.84 11.31 6.37
N LEU A 105 0.41 11.18 5.90
CA LEU A 105 1.31 12.34 5.98
C LEU A 105 0.77 13.38 5.01
N VAL A 106 -0.29 14.05 5.46
CA VAL A 106 -0.82 15.29 4.89
C VAL A 106 0.35 16.17 4.50
N ALA A 107 0.48 16.37 3.21
CA ALA A 107 1.44 17.27 2.62
C ALA A 107 1.13 18.67 3.20
N PRO A 108 2.02 19.32 3.98
CA PRO A 108 1.74 20.59 4.66
C PRO A 108 1.48 21.78 3.71
N TRP A 109 1.56 21.53 2.40
CA TRP A 109 1.45 22.49 1.31
C TRP A 109 0.01 22.66 0.76
N LEU A 110 -0.96 21.85 1.18
CA LEU A 110 -2.39 22.05 0.85
C LEU A 110 -3.12 22.82 1.96
N GLY A 111 -2.49 23.90 2.43
CA GLY A 111 -3.01 24.83 3.43
C GLY A 111 -2.61 26.25 3.06
N GLY A 112 -3.14 26.74 1.93
CA GLY A 112 -3.03 28.13 1.53
C GLY A 112 -3.67 29.05 2.57
N GLY A 113 -2.86 29.52 3.51
CA GLY A 113 -3.20 30.55 4.47
C GLY A 113 -2.18 31.66 4.37
N HIS A 114 -2.48 32.65 3.52
CA HIS A 114 -1.73 33.90 3.43
C HIS A 114 -1.62 34.52 4.82
N ARG A 115 -0.46 34.42 5.49
CA ARG A 115 -0.17 35.25 6.66
C ARG A 115 0.05 36.67 6.18
N VAL A 116 -1.04 37.39 5.98
CA VAL A 116 -1.05 38.84 5.85
C VAL A 116 -0.52 39.39 7.18
N ARG A 117 0.74 39.80 7.18
CA ARG A 117 1.39 40.50 8.28
C ARG A 117 0.72 41.88 8.39
N PRO A 118 0.00 42.22 9.48
CA PRO A 118 -0.56 43.55 9.62
C PRO A 118 0.61 44.55 9.77
N ARG A 119 0.82 45.33 8.71
CA ARG A 119 1.73 46.47 8.68
C ARG A 119 1.07 47.60 9.47
N ARG A 120 1.41 47.74 10.75
CA ARG A 120 1.03 48.88 11.59
C ARG A 120 1.56 50.18 10.96
N PRO A 121 0.73 51.18 10.66
CA PRO A 121 1.23 52.48 10.21
C PRO A 121 1.59 53.38 11.39
N SER A 122 2.75 54.02 11.24
CA SER A 122 3.15 55.36 11.68
C SER A 122 2.70 55.88 13.06
N GLY A 123 3.70 56.08 13.94
CA GLY A 123 3.64 57.02 15.05
C GLY A 123 4.97 57.76 15.15
N ALA A 124 5.02 58.98 14.65
CA ALA A 124 6.18 59.86 14.70
C ALA A 124 6.40 60.39 16.12
N HIS A 125 7.59 60.18 16.69
CA HIS A 125 8.10 61.01 17.79
C HIS A 125 9.54 61.38 17.48
N ARG A 126 9.69 62.63 17.08
CA ARG A 126 10.93 63.38 16.97
C ARG A 126 11.64 63.36 18.32
N SER A 127 12.92 62.99 18.36
CA SER A 127 13.83 63.31 19.47
C SER A 127 15.20 63.58 18.87
N ALA A 128 15.48 64.86 18.68
CA ALA A 128 16.80 65.34 18.28
C ALA A 128 17.73 65.32 19.50
N PRO A 129 18.99 64.87 19.37
CA PRO A 129 20.00 65.10 20.39
C PRO A 129 20.56 66.53 20.28
N PRO A 130 20.79 67.26 21.39
CA PRO A 130 21.52 68.52 21.31
C PRO A 130 23.01 68.23 21.05
N ALA A 131 23.54 68.84 20.00
CA ALA A 131 24.97 69.01 19.82
C ALA A 131 25.44 70.17 20.69
N ALA A 132 26.36 69.91 21.61
CA ALA A 132 27.23 70.94 22.15
C ALA A 132 28.64 70.36 22.21
N ALA A 133 29.52 70.93 21.40
CA ALA A 133 30.96 70.73 21.45
C ALA A 133 31.57 71.94 22.20
N ARG A 134 32.50 71.63 23.10
CA ARG A 134 33.40 72.49 23.89
C ARG A 134 32.81 73.19 25.10
#